data_AF-A0A7C7RQ54-F1
#
_entry.id   AF-A0A7C7RQ54-F1
#
_cell.length_a   1.000
_cell.length_b   1.000
_cell.length_c   1.000
_cell.angle_alpha   90.00
_cell.angle_beta   90.00
_cell.angle_gamma   90.00
#
_symmetry.space_group_name_H-M   'P 1'
#
loop_
_entity.id
_entity.type
_entity.pdbx_description
1 polymer ?
#
loop_
_entity_poly.entity_id
_entity_poly.type
_entity_poly.pdbx_seq_one_letter_code
_entity_poly.pdbx_strand_id
1 'polypeptide(L)'
;MFKYDKAEIEDTFAELFSMWAGRILITAESEKWALIAATVATGFASSIIGSPAEAGIEGTVPPEETPDGRPGVLIQIYNTTRTELKGQMIARIGQCIMTCPTTAAYDALPSAKRRLKIGRGLRLFGDGFQRRDEVAGRKVWRIPVMEGEFIVEETFGAKKAIAGGNFLILSRDVKSGLKAAEAAVE
;
A
#
# COMPACT_ATOMS: atom_id res chain seq x y z
N MET A 1 -6.23 30.79 18.98
CA MET A 1 -5.92 29.60 19.80
C MET A 1 -7.23 28.99 20.25
N PHE A 2 -7.50 27.77 19.80
CA PHE A 2 -8.72 27.03 20.12
C PHE A 2 -8.48 26.15 21.34
N LYS A 3 -9.56 25.72 22.00
CA LYS A 3 -9.49 24.71 23.05
C LYS A 3 -10.36 23.53 22.65
N TYR A 4 -9.78 22.34 22.71
CA TYR A 4 -10.50 21.09 22.58
C TYR A 4 -10.27 20.30 23.87
N ASP A 5 -11.34 20.08 24.63
CA ASP A 5 -11.28 19.63 26.02
C ASP A 5 -10.29 20.42 26.87
N LYS A 6 -9.18 19.79 27.28
CA LYS A 6 -8.10 20.37 28.08
C LYS A 6 -6.87 20.73 27.25
N ALA A 7 -6.89 20.42 25.95
CA ALA A 7 -5.78 20.70 25.03
C ALA A 7 -5.94 22.08 24.38
N GLU A 8 -4.85 22.83 24.37
CA GLU A 8 -4.75 24.05 23.58
C GLU A 8 -4.34 23.69 22.15
N ILE A 9 -5.08 24.21 21.18
CA ILE A 9 -4.85 24.00 19.76
C ILE A 9 -4.35 25.31 19.17
N GLU A 10 -3.12 25.28 18.66
CA GLU A 10 -2.54 26.41 17.96
C GLU A 10 -3.33 26.71 16.69
N ASP A 11 -3.66 27.99 16.48
CA ASP A 11 -4.38 28.44 15.28
C ASP A 11 -3.38 28.63 14.15
N THR A 12 -3.04 27.52 13.52
CA THR A 12 -2.00 27.40 12.48
C THR A 12 -2.42 26.35 11.45
N PHE A 13 -1.56 26.07 10.47
CA PHE A 13 -1.82 25.11 9.40
C PHE A 13 -0.66 24.12 9.22
N ALA A 14 -0.97 22.95 8.67
CA ALA A 14 0.02 22.01 8.15
C ALA A 14 0.22 22.27 6.65
N GLU A 15 1.46 22.46 6.21
CA GLU A 15 1.79 22.60 4.79
C GLU A 15 1.96 21.20 4.17
N LEU A 16 1.22 20.92 3.09
CA LEU A 16 1.19 19.62 2.43
C LEU A 16 1.75 19.69 1.01
N PHE A 17 2.20 18.55 0.49
CA PHE A 17 2.86 18.43 -0.80
C PHE A 17 2.09 17.51 -1.74
N SER A 18 2.10 17.82 -3.04
CA SER A 18 1.53 16.94 -4.07
C SER A 18 2.50 15.81 -4.39
N MET A 19 2.01 14.57 -4.37
CA MET A 19 2.76 13.38 -4.77
C MET A 19 1.93 12.48 -5.68
N TRP A 20 2.54 11.42 -6.23
CA TRP A 20 1.82 10.32 -6.87
C TRP A 20 1.62 9.19 -5.87
N ALA A 21 0.42 8.61 -5.85
CA ALA A 21 0.09 7.46 -5.04
C ALA A 21 -0.42 6.28 -5.89
N GLY A 22 0.02 5.09 -5.53
CA GLY A 22 -0.59 3.82 -5.89
C GLY A 22 -1.25 3.20 -4.65
N ARG A 23 -2.34 2.46 -4.86
CA ARG A 23 -3.04 1.71 -3.80
C ARG A 23 -3.14 0.26 -4.25
N ILE A 24 -2.76 -0.66 -3.37
CA ILE A 24 -2.66 -2.09 -3.66
C ILE A 24 -3.52 -2.81 -2.62
N LEU A 25 -4.39 -3.70 -3.09
CA LEU A 25 -5.04 -4.69 -2.23
C LEU A 25 -4.22 -5.97 -2.29
N ILE A 26 -3.73 -6.41 -1.14
CA ILE A 26 -3.06 -7.69 -0.97
C ILE A 26 -4.06 -8.64 -0.36
N THR A 27 -4.33 -9.79 -0.98
CA THR A 27 -5.13 -10.85 -0.36
C THR A 27 -4.26 -12.07 -0.07
N ALA A 28 -4.65 -12.86 0.92
CA ALA A 28 -3.93 -14.07 1.31
C ALA A 28 -4.90 -15.09 1.93
N GLU A 29 -4.41 -16.30 2.23
CA GLU A 29 -5.24 -17.35 2.86
C GLU A 29 -5.78 -16.94 4.23
N SER A 30 -5.06 -16.08 4.96
CA SER A 30 -5.53 -15.52 6.23
C SER A 30 -5.10 -14.07 6.39
N GLU A 31 -5.83 -13.31 7.22
CA GLU A 31 -5.49 -11.92 7.56
C GLU A 31 -4.05 -11.79 8.07
N LYS A 32 -3.58 -12.76 8.86
CA LYS A 32 -2.20 -12.83 9.33
C LYS A 32 -1.19 -12.78 8.17
N TRP A 33 -1.40 -13.56 7.11
CA TRP A 33 -0.47 -13.58 5.97
C TRP A 33 -0.58 -12.32 5.11
N ALA A 34 -1.79 -11.79 4.94
CA ALA A 34 -1.98 -10.51 4.25
C ALA A 34 -1.28 -9.37 4.99
N LEU A 35 -1.36 -9.33 6.32
CA LEU A 35 -0.67 -8.35 7.16
C LEU A 35 0.85 -8.52 7.10
N ILE A 36 1.38 -9.74 7.16
CA ILE A 36 2.83 -9.98 7.00
C ILE A 36 3.34 -9.40 5.68
N ALA A 37 2.66 -9.72 4.57
CA ALA A 37 3.01 -9.20 3.25
C ALA A 37 2.95 -7.67 3.21
N ALA A 38 1.89 -7.08 3.76
CA ALA A 38 1.70 -5.65 3.82
C ALA A 38 2.79 -4.95 4.64
N THR A 39 3.08 -5.43 5.86
CA THR A 39 4.10 -4.87 6.76
C THR A 39 5.49 -4.89 6.11
N VAL A 40 5.87 -6.02 5.48
CA VAL A 40 7.17 -6.11 4.80
C VAL A 40 7.20 -5.19 3.57
N ALA A 41 6.13 -5.16 2.77
CA ALA A 41 6.04 -4.33 1.58
C ALA A 41 6.05 -2.82 1.88
N THR A 42 5.57 -2.40 3.05
CA THR A 42 5.58 -0.99 3.51
C THR A 42 6.77 -0.65 4.40
N GLY A 43 7.66 -1.60 4.69
CA GLY A 43 8.90 -1.38 5.44
C GLY A 43 9.92 -0.53 4.66
N PHE A 44 10.84 0.12 5.38
CA PHE A 44 11.85 1.04 4.81
C PHE A 44 11.22 2.04 3.81
N ALA A 45 10.18 2.73 4.28
CA ALA A 45 9.37 3.64 3.47
C ALA A 45 8.76 4.79 4.30
N SER A 46 9.54 5.38 5.21
CA SER A 46 9.02 6.41 6.12
C SER A 46 8.96 7.81 5.50
N SER A 47 9.97 8.18 4.70
CA SER A 47 10.05 9.49 4.05
C SER A 47 10.87 9.42 2.77
N ILE A 48 10.37 10.04 1.70
CA ILE A 48 11.09 10.10 0.40
C ILE A 48 12.39 10.93 0.45
N ILE A 49 12.69 11.59 1.56
CA ILE A 49 13.97 12.29 1.78
C ILE A 49 15.15 11.31 1.81
N GLY A 50 14.94 10.10 2.35
CA GLY A 50 16.00 9.09 2.48
C GLY A 50 15.56 7.64 2.31
N SER A 51 14.27 7.36 2.43
CA SER A 51 13.69 6.06 2.06
C SER A 51 13.38 6.02 0.56
N PRO A 52 13.38 4.83 -0.09
CA PRO A 52 13.07 4.72 -1.51
C PRO A 52 11.63 5.13 -1.90
N ALA A 53 10.71 5.14 -0.94
CA ALA A 53 9.31 5.53 -1.09
C ALA A 53 8.76 6.02 0.25
N GLU A 54 7.54 6.58 0.23
CA GLU A 54 6.66 6.62 1.39
C GLU A 54 5.60 5.53 1.25
N ALA A 55 5.35 4.72 2.27
CA ALA A 55 4.35 3.66 2.19
C ALA A 55 3.76 3.33 3.56
N GLY A 56 2.52 2.84 3.57
CA GLY A 56 1.82 2.48 4.80
C GLY A 56 0.65 1.55 4.56
N ILE A 57 0.24 0.87 5.63
CA ILE A 57 -1.00 0.09 5.67
C ILE A 57 -2.16 1.07 5.85
N GLU A 58 -3.19 0.92 5.02
CA GLU A 58 -4.42 1.71 5.11
C GLU A 58 -5.45 1.03 5.99
N GLY A 59 -5.55 -0.30 5.92
CA GLY A 59 -6.51 -1.08 6.71
C GLY A 59 -6.73 -2.49 6.18
N THR A 60 -7.41 -3.33 6.96
CA THR A 60 -7.85 -4.67 6.55
C THR A 60 -9.14 -4.59 5.72
N VAL A 61 -9.37 -5.62 4.89
CA VAL A 61 -10.54 -5.74 4.03
C VAL A 61 -11.13 -7.14 4.22
N PRO A 62 -12.42 -7.26 4.52
CA PRO A 62 -13.04 -8.55 4.75
C PRO A 62 -13.20 -9.33 3.42
N PRO A 63 -13.25 -10.67 3.46
CA PRO A 63 -13.25 -11.51 2.26
C PRO A 63 -14.36 -11.19 1.24
N GLU A 64 -15.54 -10.79 1.70
CA GLU A 64 -16.71 -10.43 0.87
C GLU A 64 -16.49 -9.19 -0.01
N GLU A 65 -15.50 -8.36 0.31
CA GLU A 65 -15.17 -7.15 -0.43
C GLU A 65 -13.95 -7.33 -1.36
N THR A 66 -13.32 -8.51 -1.35
CA THR A 66 -12.14 -8.77 -2.17
C THR A 66 -12.47 -9.54 -3.45
N PRO A 67 -11.68 -9.36 -4.53
CA PRO A 67 -11.98 -9.98 -5.82
C PRO A 67 -11.93 -11.51 -5.83
N ASP A 68 -11.19 -12.12 -4.91
CA ASP A 68 -10.99 -13.56 -4.83
C ASP A 68 -11.63 -14.19 -3.58
N GLY A 69 -12.44 -13.45 -2.83
CA GLY A 69 -13.16 -13.97 -1.68
C GLY A 69 -12.27 -14.33 -0.48
N ARG A 70 -11.09 -13.70 -0.39
CA ARG A 70 -10.08 -13.95 0.66
C ARG A 70 -9.81 -12.69 1.50
N PRO A 71 -9.40 -12.82 2.77
CA PRO A 71 -9.07 -11.66 3.59
C PRO A 71 -7.94 -10.85 2.95
N GLY A 72 -8.04 -9.52 3.05
CA GLY A 72 -7.09 -8.62 2.43
C GLY A 72 -6.61 -7.47 3.31
N VAL A 73 -5.55 -6.82 2.84
CA VAL A 73 -4.97 -5.61 3.43
C VAL A 73 -4.70 -4.61 2.32
N LEU A 74 -5.15 -3.38 2.52
CA LEU A 74 -4.86 -2.26 1.64
C LEU A 74 -3.56 -1.59 2.07
N ILE A 75 -2.69 -1.33 1.11
CA ILE A 75 -1.51 -0.50 1.29
C ILE A 75 -1.49 0.65 0.30
N GLN A 76 -0.79 1.72 0.68
CA GLN A 76 -0.50 2.85 -0.19
C GLN A 76 1.01 3.01 -0.37
N ILE A 77 1.43 3.39 -1.57
CA ILE A 77 2.82 3.73 -1.89
C ILE A 77 2.82 5.08 -2.58
N TYR A 78 3.70 5.97 -2.14
CA TYR A 78 3.85 7.34 -2.58
C TYR A 78 5.24 7.57 -3.17
N ASN A 79 5.30 8.39 -4.22
CA ASN A 79 6.55 8.91 -4.76
C ASN A 79 6.35 10.25 -5.49
N THR A 80 7.44 10.98 -5.75
CA THR A 80 7.37 12.32 -6.35
C THR A 80 7.05 12.24 -7.84
N THR A 81 7.50 11.20 -8.55
CA THR A 81 7.16 10.94 -9.94
C THR A 81 6.45 9.61 -10.17
N ARG A 82 5.72 9.51 -11.30
CA ARG A 82 5.09 8.25 -11.72
C ARG A 82 6.10 7.15 -12.04
N THR A 83 7.29 7.52 -12.51
CA THR A 83 8.32 6.57 -12.89
C THR A 83 8.90 5.91 -11.64
N GLU A 84 9.23 6.69 -10.62
CA GLU A 84 9.71 6.18 -9.34
C GLU A 84 8.61 5.40 -8.62
N LEU A 85 7.37 5.89 -8.62
CA LEU A 85 6.23 5.15 -8.06
C LEU A 85 6.10 3.77 -8.73
N LYS A 86 6.15 3.71 -10.06
CA LYS A 86 6.09 2.45 -10.80
C LYS A 86 7.25 1.52 -10.40
N GLY A 87 8.47 2.04 -10.29
CA GLY A 87 9.64 1.28 -9.87
C GLY A 87 9.48 0.70 -8.47
N GLN A 88 9.03 1.52 -7.51
CA GLN A 88 8.81 1.11 -6.13
C GLN A 88 7.67 0.10 -5.99
N MET A 89 6.57 0.26 -6.73
CA MET A 89 5.48 -0.73 -6.75
C MET A 89 5.97 -2.07 -7.32
N ILE A 90 6.75 -2.09 -8.41
CA ILE A 90 7.32 -3.33 -8.96
C ILE A 90 8.25 -3.99 -7.94
N ALA A 91 9.17 -3.22 -7.35
CA ALA A 91 10.13 -3.75 -6.38
C ALA A 91 9.42 -4.35 -5.16
N ARG A 92 8.48 -3.61 -4.57
CA ARG A 92 7.77 -4.04 -3.34
C ARG A 92 6.80 -5.19 -3.60
N ILE A 93 6.03 -5.15 -4.68
CA ILE A 93 5.16 -6.29 -5.03
C ILE A 93 6.01 -7.52 -5.37
N GLY A 94 7.08 -7.37 -6.16
CA GLY A 94 7.90 -8.49 -6.59
C GLY A 94 8.77 -9.11 -5.49
N GLN A 95 9.26 -8.31 -4.53
CA GLN A 95 10.22 -8.79 -3.52
C GLN A 95 9.61 -8.99 -2.14
N CYS A 96 8.41 -8.45 -1.87
CA CYS A 96 7.76 -8.56 -0.57
C CYS A 96 6.41 -9.25 -0.64
N ILE A 97 5.64 -9.08 -1.72
CA ILE A 97 4.30 -9.66 -1.84
C ILE A 97 4.39 -11.00 -2.56
N MET A 98 4.90 -11.06 -3.80
CA MET A 98 5.04 -12.30 -4.58
C MET A 98 5.83 -13.41 -3.87
N THR A 99 6.74 -13.04 -2.97
CA THR A 99 7.56 -13.95 -2.16
C THR A 99 6.91 -14.34 -0.84
N CYS A 100 5.81 -13.67 -0.45
CA CYS A 100 5.06 -13.96 0.76
C CYS A 100 3.98 -15.03 0.49
N PRO A 101 3.85 -16.05 1.37
CA PRO A 101 2.99 -17.18 1.10
C PRO A 101 1.54 -16.82 0.82
N THR A 102 0.95 -17.52 -0.15
CA THR A 102 -0.47 -17.49 -0.52
C THR A 102 -0.96 -16.17 -1.12
N THR A 103 -0.09 -15.18 -1.32
CA THR A 103 -0.57 -13.83 -1.64
C THR A 103 -1.06 -13.65 -3.07
N ALA A 104 -1.95 -12.68 -3.25
CA ALA A 104 -2.26 -12.07 -4.54
C ALA A 104 -2.24 -10.55 -4.42
N ALA A 105 -2.01 -9.83 -5.52
CA ALA A 105 -1.97 -8.38 -5.56
C ALA A 105 -2.93 -7.79 -6.61
N TYR A 106 -3.90 -7.00 -6.14
CA TYR A 106 -4.94 -6.36 -6.97
C TYR A 106 -4.88 -4.84 -6.91
N ASP A 107 -5.39 -4.20 -7.96
CA ASP A 107 -5.53 -2.76 -8.01
C ASP A 107 -6.65 -2.27 -7.09
N ALA A 108 -6.32 -1.30 -6.23
CA ALA A 108 -7.28 -0.64 -5.35
C ALA A 108 -7.62 0.80 -5.80
N LEU A 109 -7.26 1.18 -7.03
CA LEU A 109 -7.66 2.44 -7.69
C LEU A 109 -8.27 2.20 -9.09
N PRO A 110 -9.37 1.43 -9.21
CA PRO A 110 -9.94 1.02 -10.49
C PRO A 110 -10.38 2.21 -11.37
N SER A 111 -10.85 3.31 -10.76
CA SER A 111 -11.31 4.51 -11.47
C SER A 111 -10.18 5.48 -11.87
N ALA A 112 -8.92 5.19 -11.54
CA ALA A 112 -7.82 6.08 -11.86
C ALA A 112 -7.55 6.13 -13.37
N LYS A 113 -7.57 7.35 -13.93
CA LYS A 113 -7.28 7.60 -15.35
C LYS A 113 -5.88 7.14 -15.77
N ARG A 114 -4.91 7.18 -14.86
CA ARG A 114 -3.53 6.73 -15.12
C ARG A 114 -3.37 5.33 -14.59
N ARG A 115 -2.87 4.44 -15.45
CA ARG A 115 -2.61 3.02 -15.15
C ARG A 115 -1.13 2.72 -15.34
N LEU A 116 -0.53 2.01 -14.38
CA LEU A 116 0.85 1.54 -14.39
C LEU A 116 0.85 0.03 -14.68
N LYS A 117 1.67 -0.40 -15.63
CA LYS A 117 1.77 -1.81 -16.06
C LYS A 117 2.66 -2.62 -15.11
N ILE A 118 2.21 -2.81 -13.86
CA ILE A 118 2.98 -3.46 -12.79
C ILE A 118 2.98 -4.99 -12.95
N GLY A 119 1.81 -5.65 -12.94
CA GLY A 119 1.71 -7.09 -13.15
C GLY A 119 2.28 -7.53 -14.49
N ARG A 120 2.10 -6.72 -15.55
CA ARG A 120 2.74 -6.97 -16.86
C ARG A 120 4.27 -6.99 -16.80
N GLY A 121 4.88 -6.22 -15.89
CA GLY A 121 6.32 -6.24 -15.65
C GLY A 121 6.74 -7.47 -14.85
N LEU A 122 6.04 -7.74 -13.75
CA LEU A 122 6.33 -8.85 -12.84
C LEU A 122 6.17 -10.22 -13.50
N ARG A 123 5.25 -10.37 -14.44
CA ARG A 123 5.00 -11.64 -15.16
C ARG A 123 6.25 -12.27 -15.79
N LEU A 124 7.28 -11.46 -16.08
CA LEU A 124 8.52 -11.94 -16.67
C LEU A 124 9.27 -12.91 -15.73
N PHE A 125 8.98 -12.86 -14.43
CA PHE A 125 9.49 -13.83 -13.45
C PHE A 125 9.07 -15.27 -13.79
N GLY A 126 7.93 -15.47 -14.46
CA GLY A 126 7.46 -16.79 -14.88
C GLY A 126 8.22 -17.38 -16.06
N ASP A 127 9.23 -16.70 -16.60
CA ASP A 127 10.16 -17.19 -17.64
C ASP A 127 9.49 -17.92 -18.83
N GLY A 128 8.36 -17.39 -19.31
CA GLY A 128 7.59 -17.96 -20.42
C GLY A 128 6.40 -18.81 -20.00
N PHE A 129 6.33 -19.25 -18.75
CA PHE A 129 5.25 -20.08 -18.21
C PHE A 129 4.09 -19.29 -17.62
N GLN A 130 4.21 -17.97 -17.48
CA GLN A 130 3.12 -17.10 -17.03
C GLN A 130 1.90 -17.14 -17.95
N ARG A 131 0.69 -17.11 -17.37
CA ARG A 131 -0.59 -17.13 -18.11
C ARG A 131 -1.40 -15.87 -17.85
N ARG A 132 -2.14 -15.43 -18.87
CA ARG A 132 -3.19 -14.42 -18.69
C ARG A 132 -4.45 -15.10 -18.19
N ASP A 133 -5.15 -14.46 -17.27
CA ASP A 133 -6.44 -14.93 -16.77
C ASP A 133 -7.32 -13.75 -16.34
N GLU A 134 -8.52 -14.04 -15.85
CA GLU A 134 -9.46 -13.09 -15.28
C GLU A 134 -9.98 -13.55 -13.92
N VAL A 135 -9.95 -12.68 -12.92
CA VAL A 135 -10.50 -12.92 -11.57
C VAL A 135 -11.51 -11.83 -11.27
N ALA A 136 -12.79 -12.20 -11.09
CA ALA A 136 -13.90 -11.28 -10.84
C ALA A 136 -13.91 -10.06 -11.80
N GLY A 137 -13.75 -10.32 -13.11
CA GLY A 137 -13.73 -9.26 -14.14
C GLY A 137 -12.41 -8.48 -14.24
N ARG A 138 -11.39 -8.85 -13.46
CA ARG A 138 -10.08 -8.18 -13.45
C ARG A 138 -9.06 -8.99 -14.23
N LYS A 139 -8.38 -8.35 -15.17
CA LYS A 139 -7.31 -8.98 -15.96
C LYS A 139 -6.07 -9.19 -15.09
N VAL A 140 -5.67 -10.43 -14.93
CA VAL A 140 -4.54 -10.82 -14.08
C VAL A 140 -3.49 -11.61 -14.87
N TRP A 141 -2.31 -11.71 -14.27
CA TRP A 141 -1.29 -12.68 -14.62
C TRP A 141 -1.21 -13.73 -13.52
N ARG A 142 -1.20 -15.00 -13.91
CA ARG A 142 -0.80 -16.14 -13.07
C ARG A 142 0.66 -16.45 -13.35
N ILE A 143 1.50 -16.30 -12.33
CA ILE A 143 2.95 -16.49 -12.42
C ILE A 143 3.30 -17.76 -11.64
N PRO A 144 3.80 -18.81 -12.29
CA PRO A 144 4.23 -20.02 -11.59
C PRO A 144 5.37 -19.70 -10.60
N VAL A 145 5.22 -20.15 -9.37
CA VAL A 145 6.17 -20.00 -8.26
C VAL A 145 6.23 -21.32 -7.47
N MET A 146 7.17 -21.46 -6.53
CA MET A 146 7.34 -22.72 -5.79
C MET A 146 6.07 -23.16 -5.04
N GLU A 147 5.29 -22.23 -4.50
CA GLU A 147 4.05 -22.55 -3.77
C GLU A 147 2.85 -22.84 -4.67
N GLY A 148 2.97 -22.64 -5.98
CA GLY A 148 1.87 -22.74 -6.94
C GLY A 148 1.87 -21.56 -7.91
N GLU A 149 0.94 -20.63 -7.74
CA GLU A 149 0.81 -19.46 -8.60
C GLU A 149 0.70 -18.17 -7.80
N PHE A 150 1.50 -17.16 -8.16
CA PHE A 150 1.27 -15.80 -7.72
C PHE A 150 0.34 -15.08 -8.69
N ILE A 151 -0.75 -14.53 -8.17
CA ILE A 151 -1.76 -13.79 -8.96
C ILE A 151 -1.53 -12.28 -8.81
N VAL A 152 -1.40 -11.58 -9.92
CA VAL A 152 -1.23 -10.11 -9.92
C VAL A 152 -2.01 -9.45 -11.04
N GLU A 153 -2.74 -8.38 -10.72
CA GLU A 153 -3.50 -7.61 -11.71
C GLU A 153 -2.57 -6.96 -12.75
N GLU A 154 -2.97 -6.95 -14.03
CA GLU A 154 -2.11 -6.52 -15.13
C GLU A 154 -1.61 -5.08 -14.95
N THR A 155 -2.50 -4.20 -14.49
CA THR A 155 -2.22 -2.78 -14.31
C THR A 155 -2.82 -2.25 -13.01
N PHE A 156 -2.17 -1.26 -12.41
CA PHE A 156 -2.59 -0.61 -11.17
C PHE A 156 -2.86 0.87 -11.43
N GLY A 157 -3.89 1.43 -10.79
CA GLY A 157 -4.18 2.84 -10.84
C GLY A 157 -3.11 3.67 -10.14
N ALA A 158 -2.85 4.86 -10.68
CA ALA A 158 -2.05 5.89 -10.03
C ALA A 158 -2.77 7.23 -10.06
N LYS A 159 -2.79 7.93 -8.93
CA LYS A 159 -3.41 9.26 -8.81
C LYS A 159 -2.44 10.28 -8.25
N LYS A 160 -2.67 11.56 -8.58
CA LYS A 160 -2.09 12.64 -7.77
C LYS A 160 -2.78 12.61 -6.41
N ALA A 161 -1.99 12.62 -5.37
CA ALA A 161 -2.41 12.59 -3.97
C ALA A 161 -1.64 13.65 -3.18
N ILE A 162 -1.93 13.74 -1.89
CA ILE A 162 -1.34 14.70 -0.97
C ILE A 162 -0.55 13.93 0.09
N ALA A 163 0.63 14.42 0.44
CA ALA A 163 1.50 13.88 1.47
C ALA A 163 1.98 15.00 2.41
N GLY A 164 2.46 14.63 3.60
CA GLY A 164 3.02 15.58 4.57
C GLY A 164 2.00 16.21 5.53
N GLY A 165 0.73 15.80 5.50
CA GLY A 165 -0.24 16.21 6.52
C GLY A 165 0.24 15.76 7.91
N ASN A 166 0.28 16.69 8.86
CA ASN A 166 0.82 16.45 10.19
C ASN A 166 0.17 17.35 11.24
N PHE A 167 0.30 16.94 12.50
CA PHE A 167 0.11 17.80 13.66
C PHE A 167 1.07 17.32 14.76
N LEU A 168 1.40 18.19 15.70
CA LEU A 168 2.34 17.89 16.77
C LEU A 168 1.59 17.73 18.11
N ILE A 169 1.96 16.71 18.87
CA ILE A 169 1.44 16.49 20.23
C ILE A 169 2.51 16.94 21.22
N LEU A 170 2.29 18.10 21.86
CA LEU A 170 3.13 18.57 22.94
C LEU A 170 2.63 18.00 24.26
N SER A 171 3.50 17.32 25.00
CA SER A 171 3.14 16.63 26.23
C SER A 171 4.19 16.85 27.33
N ARG A 172 3.77 16.70 28.58
CA ARG A 172 4.62 16.88 29.76
C ARG A 172 5.71 15.81 29.90
N ASP A 173 5.52 14.64 29.33
CA ASP A 173 6.45 13.51 29.39
C ASP A 173 6.22 12.54 28.22
N VAL A 174 7.25 11.75 27.91
CA VAL A 174 7.27 10.82 26.78
C VAL A 174 6.13 9.81 26.83
N LYS A 175 5.78 9.32 28.03
CA LYS A 175 4.73 8.29 28.19
C LYS A 175 3.35 8.85 27.83
N SER A 176 3.05 10.06 28.26
CA SER A 176 1.80 10.75 27.96
C SER A 176 1.71 11.11 26.47
N GLY A 177 2.80 11.59 25.89
CA GLY A 177 2.88 11.91 24.46
C GLY A 177 2.70 10.69 23.57
N LEU A 178 3.41 9.59 23.87
CA LEU A 178 3.31 8.35 23.10
C LEU A 178 1.89 7.77 23.17
N LYS A 179 1.28 7.71 24.36
CA LYS A 179 -0.10 7.24 24.51
C LYS A 179 -1.09 8.04 23.66
N ALA A 180 -0.93 9.37 23.61
CA ALA A 180 -1.78 10.22 22.79
C ALA A 180 -1.51 10.03 21.28
N ALA A 181 -0.26 9.80 20.88
CA ALA A 181 0.11 9.53 19.50
C ALA A 181 -0.41 8.16 19.02
N GLU A 182 -0.31 7.11 19.85
CA GLU A 182 -0.89 5.79 19.58
C GLU A 182 -2.40 5.88 19.38
N ALA A 183 -3.11 6.54 20.29
CA ALA A 183 -4.56 6.74 20.19
C ALA A 183 -5.00 7.61 19.01
N ALA A 184 -4.08 8.36 18.38
CA ALA A 184 -4.38 9.14 17.19
C ALA A 184 -4.15 8.36 15.88
N VAL A 185 -3.40 7.26 15.92
CA VAL A 185 -3.11 6.39 14.78
C VAL A 185 -4.12 5.24 14.68
N GLU A 186 -4.65 4.78 15.81
CA GLU A 186 -5.76 3.81 15.92
C GLU A 186 -7.10 4.40 15.46
#